data_AF-A0A9Q5FPQ7-F1
#
_entry.id   AF-A0A9Q5FPQ7-F1
#
_cell.length_a   1.000
_cell.length_b   1.000
_cell.length_c   1.000
_cell.angle_alpha   90.00
_cell.angle_beta   90.00
_cell.angle_gamma   90.00
#
_symmetry.space_group_name_H-M   'P 1'
#
loop_
_entity.id
_entity.type
_entity.pdbx_description
1 polymer ?
#
loop_
_entity_poly.entity_id
_entity_poly.type
_entity_poly.pdbx_seq_one_letter_code
_entity_poly.pdbx_strand_id
1 'polypeptide(L)'
;MKQSITLYDALTSISMPSNKAKAVIDAWESDVEKLASKSDLAQTEKHLKTSLSELGAELRALIREQSAELRSSIREQGVELRTSISTLEAHNKIVQWQFGILFVCISVPAIKMGYEFLSEVLLSQ
;
A
#
# COMPACT_ATOMS: atom_id res chain seq x y z
N MET A 1 24.81 29.76 41.14
CA MET A 1 25.19 30.74 42.21
C MET A 1 24.02 31.45 42.87
N LYS A 2 23.14 32.22 42.20
CA LYS A 2 22.03 32.90 42.91
C LYS A 2 21.07 31.94 43.62
N GLN A 3 20.74 30.80 43.00
CA GLN A 3 19.84 29.80 43.58
C GLN A 3 20.46 29.00 44.73
N SER A 4 21.76 28.70 44.68
CA SER A 4 22.46 27.98 45.75
C SER A 4 22.59 28.81 47.03
N ILE A 5 22.79 30.12 46.90
CA ILE A 5 22.81 31.06 48.04
C ILE A 5 21.41 31.15 48.69
N THR A 6 20.34 31.24 47.88
CA THR A 6 18.96 31.30 48.42
C THR A 6 18.52 30.00 49.10
N LEU A 7 19.01 28.83 48.63
CA LEU A 7 18.73 27.54 49.26
C LEU A 7 19.50 27.36 50.58
N TYR A 8 20.75 27.82 50.62
CA TYR A 8 21.56 27.79 51.85
C TYR A 8 20.96 28.65 52.96
N ASP A 9 20.52 29.86 52.64
CA ASP A 9 19.85 30.77 53.58
C ASP A 9 18.50 30.21 54.03
N ALA A 10 17.71 29.61 53.12
CA ALA A 10 16.45 28.96 53.49
C ALA A 10 16.65 27.75 54.42
N LEU A 11 17.64 26.90 54.15
CA LEU A 11 17.93 25.70 54.95
C LEU A 11 18.46 26.06 56.34
N THR A 12 19.33 27.07 56.43
CA THR A 12 19.83 27.56 57.72
C THR A 12 18.75 28.29 58.52
N SER A 13 17.79 28.97 57.87
CA SER A 13 16.63 29.58 58.53
C SER A 13 15.67 28.58 59.18
N ILE A 14 15.65 27.32 58.71
CA ILE A 14 14.85 26.20 59.24
C ILE A 14 15.61 25.43 60.35
N SER A 15 16.64 26.04 60.94
CA SER A 15 17.45 25.48 62.03
C SER A 15 18.30 24.24 61.66
N MET A 16 18.57 23.99 60.37
CA MET A 16 19.56 22.97 60.01
C MET A 16 20.99 23.46 60.28
N PRO A 17 21.85 22.65 60.90
CA PRO A 17 23.26 22.99 61.06
C PRO A 17 23.94 23.15 59.68
N SER A 18 24.79 24.18 59.56
CA SER A 18 25.43 24.64 58.32
C SER A 18 26.11 23.52 57.51
N ASN A 19 26.67 22.51 58.19
CA ASN A 19 27.30 21.36 57.54
C ASN A 19 26.32 20.48 56.74
N LYS A 20 25.10 20.29 57.24
CA LYS A 20 24.05 19.53 56.55
C LYS A 20 23.44 20.34 55.40
N ALA A 21 23.24 21.64 55.60
CA ALA A 21 22.75 22.53 54.55
C ALA A 21 23.70 22.54 53.34
N LYS A 22 25.02 22.57 53.60
CA LYS A 22 26.03 22.47 52.54
C LYS A 22 26.00 21.13 51.81
N ALA A 23 25.92 20.02 52.54
CA ALA A 23 25.87 18.68 51.94
C ALA A 23 24.64 18.48 51.01
N VAL A 24 23.48 19.05 51.37
CA VAL A 24 22.28 19.01 50.53
C VAL A 24 22.44 19.84 49.26
N ILE A 25 23.10 20.99 49.34
CA ILE A 25 23.37 21.84 48.17
C ILE A 25 24.38 21.19 47.23
N ASP A 26 25.47 20.64 47.78
CA ASP A 26 26.49 19.95 46.99
C ASP A 26 25.87 18.73 46.27
N ALA A 27 25.00 17.97 46.97
CA ALA A 27 24.25 16.85 46.36
C ALA A 27 23.27 17.33 45.27
N TRP A 28 22.55 18.43 45.51
CA TRP A 28 21.61 19.00 44.54
C TRP A 28 22.30 19.58 43.30
N GLU A 29 23.44 20.26 43.46
CA GLU A 29 24.23 20.81 42.36
C GLU A 29 24.81 19.68 41.49
N SER A 30 25.33 18.62 42.12
CA SER A 30 25.75 17.39 41.45
C SER A 30 24.62 16.72 40.65
N ASP A 31 23.39 16.68 41.21
CA ASP A 31 22.24 16.11 40.51
C ASP A 31 21.76 16.98 39.34
N VAL A 32 21.73 18.31 39.52
CA VAL A 32 21.33 19.27 38.47
C VAL A 32 22.33 19.29 37.31
N GLU A 33 23.63 19.16 37.59
CA GLU A 33 24.66 19.08 36.55
C GLU A 33 24.51 17.83 35.67
N LYS A 34 23.94 16.75 36.22
CA LYS A 34 23.66 15.51 35.50
C LYS A 34 22.39 15.56 34.64
N LEU A 35 21.54 16.58 34.81
CA LEU A 35 20.31 16.72 34.03
C LEU A 35 20.62 17.28 32.64
N ALA A 36 19.88 16.80 31.63
CA ALA A 36 19.94 17.35 30.28
C ALA A 36 19.59 18.84 30.31
N SER A 37 20.43 19.66 29.66
CA SER A 37 20.19 21.09 29.59
C SER A 37 19.01 21.40 28.67
N LYS A 38 18.44 22.61 28.80
CA LYS A 38 17.41 23.09 27.85
C LYS A 38 17.92 23.11 26.41
N SER A 39 19.23 23.29 26.21
CA SER A 39 19.86 23.24 24.88
C SER A 39 19.80 21.84 24.29
N ASP A 40 20.11 20.82 25.09
CA ASP A 40 20.08 19.41 24.65
C ASP A 40 18.67 18.99 24.26
N LEU A 41 17.67 19.43 25.04
CA LEU A 41 16.27 19.17 24.74
C LEU A 41 15.83 19.86 23.44
N ALA A 42 16.19 21.12 23.24
CA ALA A 42 15.87 21.86 22.01
C ALA A 42 16.54 21.26 20.77
N GLN A 43 17.78 20.79 20.91
CA GLN A 43 18.49 20.08 19.85
C GLN A 43 17.79 18.76 19.50
N THR A 44 17.37 18.00 20.51
CA THR A 44 16.64 16.73 20.32
C THR A 44 15.29 16.97 19.65
N GLU A 45 14.54 18.00 20.06
CA GLU A 45 13.27 18.37 19.42
C GLU A 45 13.46 18.74 17.94
N LYS A 46 14.48 19.55 17.64
CA LYS A 46 14.81 19.93 16.26
C LYS A 46 15.18 18.73 15.41
N HIS A 47 15.99 17.82 15.96
CA HIS A 47 16.37 16.58 15.30
C HIS A 47 15.14 15.72 15.01
N LEU A 48 14.29 15.46 16.01
CA LEU A 48 13.06 14.69 15.85
C LEU A 48 12.13 15.30 14.80
N LYS A 49 11.93 16.62 14.82
CA LYS A 49 11.08 17.32 13.85
C LYS A 49 11.62 17.17 12.42
N THR A 50 12.94 17.20 12.28
CA THR A 50 13.60 17.02 10.97
C THR A 50 13.43 15.58 10.49
N SER A 51 13.75 14.59 11.32
CA SER A 51 13.59 13.17 10.97
C SER A 51 12.13 12.80 10.67
N LEU A 52 11.18 13.36 11.40
CA LEU A 52 9.75 13.12 11.14
C LEU A 52 9.31 13.74 9.81
N SER A 53 9.84 14.92 9.47
CA SER A 53 9.56 15.57 8.19
C SER A 53 10.15 14.77 7.01
N GLU A 54 11.37 14.26 7.17
CA GLU A 54 12.06 13.44 6.17
C GLU A 54 11.33 12.12 5.96
N LEU A 55 11.03 11.40 7.03
CA LEU A 55 10.26 10.15 6.97
C LEU A 55 8.86 10.38 6.35
N GLY A 56 8.22 11.50 6.67
CA GLY A 56 6.94 11.88 6.08
C GLY A 56 7.04 12.20 4.58
N ALA A 57 8.18 12.68 4.10
CA ALA A 57 8.43 12.91 2.68
C ALA A 57 8.69 11.59 1.95
N GLU A 58 9.53 10.72 2.50
CA GLU A 58 9.83 9.39 1.96
C GLU A 58 8.57 8.53 1.86
N LEU A 59 7.76 8.48 2.91
CA LEU A 59 6.51 7.72 2.91
C LEU A 59 5.54 8.20 1.82
N ARG A 60 5.44 9.52 1.62
CA ARG A 60 4.60 10.06 0.52
C ARG A 60 5.17 9.72 -0.86
N ALA A 61 6.49 9.69 -1.02
CA ALA A 61 7.12 9.30 -2.27
C ALA A 61 6.84 7.83 -2.58
N LEU A 62 7.07 6.93 -1.62
CA LEU A 62 6.78 5.50 -1.74
C LEU A 62 5.31 5.22 -2.05
N ILE A 63 4.38 5.88 -1.35
CA ILE A 63 2.94 5.74 -1.62
C ILE A 63 2.61 6.18 -3.06
N ARG A 64 3.20 7.27 -3.55
CA ARG A 64 2.96 7.74 -4.92
C ARG A 64 3.53 6.79 -5.97
N GLU A 65 4.73 6.28 -5.74
CA GLU A 65 5.38 5.32 -6.62
C GLU A 65 4.58 4.01 -6.71
N GLN A 66 4.25 3.41 -5.56
CA GLN A 66 3.41 2.21 -5.52
C GLN A 66 2.03 2.46 -6.14
N SER A 67 1.42 3.62 -5.92
CA SER A 67 0.14 3.95 -6.54
C SER A 67 0.24 4.07 -8.06
N ALA A 68 1.36 4.57 -8.58
CA ALA A 68 1.60 4.68 -10.02
C ALA A 68 1.83 3.29 -10.63
N GLU A 69 2.65 2.46 -9.99
CA GLU A 69 2.95 1.09 -10.40
C GLU A 69 1.70 0.19 -10.37
N LEU A 70 0.90 0.29 -9.30
CA LEU A 70 -0.34 -0.46 -9.19
C LEU A 70 -1.34 -0.03 -10.29
N ARG A 71 -1.44 1.27 -10.58
CA ARG A 71 -2.27 1.77 -11.68
C ARG A 71 -1.78 1.29 -13.05
N SER A 72 -0.47 1.26 -13.30
CA SER A 72 0.05 0.74 -14.55
C SER A 72 -0.22 -0.75 -14.70
N SER A 73 0.01 -1.54 -13.64
CA SER A 73 -0.25 -2.99 -13.66
C SER A 73 -1.73 -3.31 -13.87
N ILE A 74 -2.64 -2.62 -13.17
CA ILE A 74 -4.09 -2.78 -13.39
C ILE A 74 -4.47 -2.44 -14.84
N ARG A 75 -3.88 -1.37 -15.41
CA ARG A 75 -4.17 -0.96 -16.79
C ARG A 75 -3.65 -1.98 -17.79
N GLU A 76 -2.45 -2.51 -17.58
CA GLU A 76 -1.85 -3.54 -18.42
C GLU A 76 -2.67 -4.82 -18.41
N GLN A 77 -3.00 -5.33 -17.21
CA GLN A 77 -3.87 -6.50 -17.06
C GLN A 77 -5.24 -6.26 -17.69
N GLY A 78 -5.82 -5.07 -17.54
CA GLY A 78 -7.11 -4.73 -18.15
C GLY A 78 -7.07 -4.74 -19.68
N VAL A 79 -5.96 -4.28 -20.29
CA VAL A 79 -5.75 -4.36 -21.74
C VAL A 79 -5.59 -5.82 -22.17
N GLU A 80 -4.76 -6.60 -21.46
CA GLU A 80 -4.52 -8.02 -21.77
C GLU A 80 -5.82 -8.85 -21.69
N LEU A 81 -6.61 -8.66 -20.62
CA LEU A 81 -7.93 -9.28 -20.47
C LEU A 81 -8.86 -8.91 -21.63
N ARG A 82 -8.89 -7.63 -22.02
CA ARG A 82 -9.74 -7.17 -23.13
C ARG A 82 -9.30 -7.78 -24.46
N THR A 83 -7.99 -7.90 -24.70
CA THR A 83 -7.47 -8.57 -25.91
C THR A 83 -7.83 -10.04 -25.91
N SER A 84 -7.65 -10.74 -24.78
CA SER A 84 -7.99 -12.16 -24.63
C SER A 84 -9.49 -12.41 -24.88
N ILE A 85 -10.37 -11.56 -24.34
CA ILE A 85 -11.82 -11.62 -24.60
C ILE A 85 -12.11 -11.46 -26.09
N SER A 86 -11.51 -10.45 -26.76
CA SER A 86 -11.73 -10.23 -28.20
C SER A 86 -11.25 -11.39 -29.07
N THR A 87 -10.13 -12.00 -28.70
CA THR A 87 -9.60 -13.20 -29.38
C THR A 87 -10.53 -14.38 -29.20
N LEU A 88 -11.08 -14.57 -27.99
CA LEU A 88 -12.04 -15.63 -27.70
C LEU A 88 -13.35 -15.44 -28.49
N GLU A 89 -13.84 -14.21 -28.59
CA GLU A 89 -15.04 -13.87 -29.38
C GLU A 89 -14.82 -14.17 -30.86
N ALA A 90 -13.66 -13.80 -31.42
CA ALA A 90 -13.30 -14.10 -32.79
C ALA A 90 -13.24 -15.62 -33.03
N HIS A 91 -12.60 -16.36 -32.12
CA HIS A 91 -12.52 -17.82 -32.20
C HIS A 91 -13.92 -18.47 -32.14
N ASN A 92 -14.80 -17.99 -31.25
CA ASN A 92 -16.16 -18.49 -31.17
C ASN A 92 -16.95 -18.23 -32.47
N LYS A 93 -16.85 -17.03 -33.05
CA LYS A 93 -17.48 -16.73 -34.35
C LYS A 93 -16.98 -17.67 -35.44
N ILE A 94 -15.67 -17.89 -35.52
CA ILE A 94 -15.07 -18.81 -36.50
C ILE A 94 -15.62 -20.22 -36.32
N VAL A 95 -15.69 -20.71 -35.08
CA VAL A 95 -16.24 -22.04 -34.76
C VAL A 95 -17.71 -22.14 -35.14
N GLN A 96 -18.52 -21.10 -34.88
CA GLN A 96 -19.93 -21.06 -35.31
C GLN A 96 -20.06 -21.14 -36.83
N TRP A 97 -19.23 -20.43 -37.60
CA TRP A 97 -19.20 -20.53 -39.06
C TRP A 97 -18.78 -21.93 -39.53
N GLN A 98 -17.78 -22.55 -38.90
CA GLN A 98 -17.35 -23.91 -39.23
C GLN A 98 -18.49 -24.92 -39.03
N PHE A 99 -19.20 -24.85 -37.90
CA PHE A 99 -20.36 -25.71 -37.66
C PHE A 99 -21.50 -25.44 -38.64
N GLY A 100 -21.75 -24.17 -39.00
CA GLY A 100 -22.75 -23.81 -40.00
C GLY A 100 -22.46 -24.43 -41.38
N ILE A 101 -21.21 -24.33 -41.84
CA ILE A 101 -20.77 -24.95 -43.10
C ILE A 101 -20.91 -26.47 -43.02
N LEU A 102 -20.45 -27.09 -41.93
CA LEU A 102 -20.55 -28.53 -41.74
C LEU A 102 -22.02 -29.01 -41.79
N PHE A 103 -22.93 -28.27 -41.14
CA PHE A 103 -24.36 -28.58 -41.15
C PHE A 103 -24.96 -28.51 -42.55
N VAL A 104 -24.61 -27.49 -43.33
CA VAL A 104 -25.05 -27.37 -44.74
C VAL A 104 -24.50 -28.53 -45.59
N CYS A 105 -23.22 -28.86 -45.43
CA CYS A 105 -22.56 -29.96 -46.15
C CYS A 105 -23.20 -31.33 -45.87
N ILE A 106 -23.74 -31.55 -44.67
CA ILE A 106 -24.40 -32.82 -44.30
C ILE A 106 -25.88 -32.81 -44.72
N SER A 107 -26.58 -31.69 -44.53
CA SER A 107 -28.01 -31.58 -44.81
C SER A 107 -28.32 -31.67 -46.31
N VAL A 108 -27.54 -31.05 -47.19
CA VAL A 108 -27.81 -31.07 -48.64
C VAL A 108 -27.79 -32.50 -49.22
N PRO A 109 -26.77 -33.34 -48.99
CA PRO A 109 -26.77 -34.75 -49.41
C PRO A 109 -27.88 -35.56 -48.74
N ALA A 110 -28.16 -35.36 -47.45
CA ALA A 110 -29.22 -36.07 -46.75
C ALA A 110 -30.61 -35.77 -47.34
N ILE A 111 -30.87 -34.49 -47.66
CA ILE A 111 -32.09 -34.04 -48.32
C ILE A 111 -32.19 -34.65 -49.72
N LYS A 112 -31.10 -34.61 -50.51
CA LYS A 112 -31.07 -35.22 -51.85
C LYS A 112 -31.39 -36.72 -51.80
N MET A 113 -30.72 -37.48 -50.93
CA MET A 113 -30.99 -38.91 -50.76
C MET A 113 -32.43 -39.16 -50.28
N GLY A 114 -32.96 -38.31 -49.39
CA GLY A 114 -34.34 -38.41 -48.93
C GLY A 114 -35.37 -38.17 -50.04
N TYR A 115 -35.13 -37.17 -50.91
CA TYR A 115 -35.99 -36.91 -52.07
C TYR A 115 -35.94 -38.05 -53.09
N GLU A 116 -34.76 -38.58 -53.39
CA GLU A 116 -34.61 -39.73 -54.29
C GLU A 116 -35.41 -40.93 -53.74
N PHE A 117 -35.25 -41.26 -52.45
CA PHE A 117 -35.97 -42.34 -51.79
C PHE A 117 -37.50 -42.14 -51.80
N LEU A 118 -37.98 -40.93 -51.47
CA LEU A 118 -39.41 -40.62 -51.52
C LEU A 118 -39.97 -40.71 -52.93
N SER A 119 -39.22 -40.24 -53.94
CA SER A 119 -39.66 -40.27 -55.34
C SER A 119 -39.79 -41.70 -55.86
N GLU A 120 -38.87 -42.59 -55.48
CA GLU A 120 -38.89 -44.00 -55.88
C GLU A 120 -40.06 -44.74 -55.21
N VAL A 121 -40.31 -44.47 -53.91
CA VAL A 121 -41.45 -45.05 -53.18
C VAL A 121 -42.79 -44.55 -53.73
N LEU A 122 -42.93 -43.25 -54.03
CA LEU A 122 -44.18 -42.66 -54.55
C LEU A 122 -44.50 -43.08 -55.99
N LEU A 123 -43.48 -43.33 -56.83
CA LEU A 123 -43.67 -43.80 -58.21
C LEU A 123 -43.89 -45.33 -58.31
N SER A 124 -43.56 -46.07 -57.25
CA SER A 124 -43.75 -47.53 -57.17
C SER A 124 -45.10 -47.95 -56.57
N GLN A 125 -45.95 -46.97 -56.22
CA GLN A 125 -47.34 -47.19 -55.79
C GLN A 125 -48.31 -46.93 -56.94
#